data_AF-A0A918KD45-F1
#
_entry.id   AF-A0A918KD45-F1
#
_cell.length_a   1.000
_cell.length_b   1.000
_cell.length_c   1.000
_cell.angle_alpha   90.00
_cell.angle_beta   90.00
_cell.angle_gamma   90.00
#
_symmetry.space_group_name_H-M   'P 1'
#
loop_
_entity.id
_entity.type
_entity.pdbx_description
1 polymer ?
#
loop_
_entity_poly.entity_id
_entity_poly.type
_entity_poly.pdbx_seq_one_letter_code
_entity_poly.pdbx_strand_id
1 'polypeptide(L)'
;MNPSPMQERLASLLRDYFEVDPQLLRPDAPLDELGMDSLSLAELLTILEEEDGVPLPEIPSSLTKQTTLAEVVRIIEEQRAAAQAGPDGGEPAPADGGTVPADGKRVLADGKAALVDGGTVSPSQDRTADQSVTQ
;
A
#
# COMPACT_ATOMS: atom_id res chain seq x y z
N MET A 1 -19.86 -5.72 16.86
CA MET A 1 -18.65 -5.72 16.02
C MET A 1 -17.51 -6.17 16.93
N ASN A 2 -16.81 -7.26 16.61
CA ASN A 2 -15.59 -7.58 17.35
C ASN A 2 -14.48 -6.60 16.89
N PRO A 3 -13.59 -6.15 17.78
CA PRO A 3 -12.46 -5.33 17.38
C PRO A 3 -11.57 -6.13 16.41
N SER A 4 -11.10 -5.47 15.35
CA SER A 4 -10.15 -6.05 14.41
C SER A 4 -8.82 -6.36 15.10
N PRO A 5 -8.02 -7.34 14.63
CA PRO A 5 -6.71 -7.64 15.22
C PRO A 5 -5.78 -6.43 15.27
N MET A 6 -5.83 -5.56 14.26
CA MET A 6 -5.07 -4.28 14.27
C MET A 6 -5.56 -3.33 15.36
N GLN A 7 -6.87 -3.27 15.64
CA GLN A 7 -7.39 -2.44 16.71
C GLN A 7 -6.92 -2.92 18.08
N GLU A 8 -6.95 -4.23 18.32
CA GLU A 8 -6.43 -4.84 19.56
C GLU A 8 -4.93 -4.55 19.74
N ARG A 9 -4.16 -4.60 18.64
CA ARG A 9 -2.74 -4.27 18.62
C ARG A 9 -2.51 -2.81 19.00
N LEU A 10 -3.22 -1.89 18.33
CA LEU A 10 -3.11 -0.46 18.58
C LEU A 10 -3.52 -0.12 20.02
N ALA A 11 -4.62 -0.71 20.51
CA ALA A 11 -5.06 -0.55 21.89
C ALA A 11 -4.02 -1.07 22.89
N SER A 12 -3.33 -2.17 22.59
CA SER A 12 -2.26 -2.70 23.42
C SER A 12 -1.06 -1.76 23.46
N LEU A 13 -0.65 -1.20 22.30
CA LEU A 13 0.44 -0.23 22.23
C LEU A 13 0.11 1.07 22.98
N LEU A 14 -1.10 1.59 22.78
CA LEU A 14 -1.59 2.79 23.48
C LEU A 14 -1.61 2.60 25.00
N ARG A 15 -2.01 1.42 25.48
CA ARG A 15 -1.99 1.11 26.90
C ARG A 15 -0.57 0.95 27.46
N ASP A 16 0.29 0.23 26.75
CA ASP A 16 1.60 -0.20 27.27
C ASP A 16 2.67 0.91 27.18
N TYR A 17 2.69 1.63 26.06
CA TYR A 17 3.71 2.65 25.77
C TYR A 17 3.24 4.08 26.07
N PHE A 18 1.94 4.34 25.94
CA PHE A 18 1.36 5.68 26.09
C PHE A 18 0.46 5.83 27.33
N GLU A 19 0.36 4.78 28.15
CA GLU A 19 -0.41 4.74 29.39
C GLU A 19 -1.88 5.19 29.22
N VAL A 20 -2.46 4.99 28.03
CA VAL A 20 -3.84 5.38 27.72
C VAL A 20 -4.81 4.48 28.48
N ASP A 21 -5.83 5.10 29.08
CA ASP A 21 -6.83 4.39 29.86
C ASP A 21 -7.64 3.42 28.96
N PRO A 22 -7.70 2.12 29.28
CA PRO A 22 -8.39 1.14 28.45
C PRO A 22 -9.90 1.39 28.35
N GLN A 23 -10.50 2.14 29.27
CA GLN A 23 -11.91 2.53 29.19
C GLN A 23 -12.17 3.60 28.11
N LEU A 24 -11.13 4.34 27.69
CA LEU A 24 -11.19 5.35 26.64
C LEU A 24 -10.92 4.78 25.25
N LEU A 25 -10.31 3.60 25.14
CA LEU A 25 -9.94 2.92 23.87
C LEU A 25 -11.16 2.37 23.10
N ARG A 26 -12.10 3.24 22.78
CA ARG A 26 -13.30 2.96 21.99
C ARG A 26 -13.00 3.21 20.50
N PRO A 27 -13.61 2.45 19.57
CA PRO A 27 -13.42 2.65 18.14
C PRO A 27 -13.79 4.06 17.66
N ASP A 28 -14.77 4.69 18.32
CA ASP A 28 -15.25 6.04 18.01
C ASP A 28 -14.51 7.14 18.80
N ALA A 29 -13.58 6.78 19.69
CA ALA A 29 -12.84 7.77 20.48
C ALA A 29 -11.85 8.54 19.59
N PRO A 30 -11.89 9.88 19.58
CA PRO A 30 -10.90 10.69 18.87
C PRO A 30 -9.54 10.64 19.57
N LEU A 31 -8.47 10.77 18.80
CA LEU A 31 -7.10 10.81 19.30
C LEU A 31 -6.89 11.89 20.38
N ASP A 32 -7.58 13.03 20.26
CA ASP A 32 -7.59 14.10 21.27
C ASP A 32 -8.07 13.61 22.65
N GLU A 33 -9.13 12.79 22.69
CA GLU A 33 -9.69 12.23 23.93
C GLU A 33 -8.75 11.17 24.54
N LEU A 34 -7.96 10.50 23.68
CA LEU A 34 -6.93 9.55 24.11
C LEU A 34 -5.65 10.25 24.61
N GLY A 35 -5.57 11.58 24.56
CA GLY A 35 -4.37 12.33 24.92
C GLY A 35 -3.23 12.15 23.92
N MET A 36 -3.54 11.77 22.68
CA MET A 36 -2.54 11.57 21.64
C MET A 36 -2.16 12.89 20.98
N ASP A 37 -0.92 13.31 21.20
CA ASP A 37 -0.30 14.44 20.53
C ASP A 37 0.49 14.01 19.28
N SER A 38 0.93 14.98 18.48
CA SER A 38 1.68 14.71 17.24
C SER A 38 2.97 13.93 17.47
N LEU A 39 3.63 14.14 18.63
CA LEU A 39 4.84 13.40 18.99
C LEU A 39 4.51 11.94 19.32
N SER A 40 3.49 11.72 20.16
CA SER A 40 3.01 10.39 20.52
C SER A 40 2.54 9.59 19.30
N LEU A 41 1.92 10.25 18.31
CA LEU A 41 1.53 9.63 17.06
C LEU A 41 2.75 9.23 16.19
N ALA A 42 3.79 10.05 16.15
CA ALA A 42 5.04 9.72 15.47
C ALA A 42 5.70 8.49 16.11
N GLU A 43 5.77 8.47 17.45
CA GLU A 43 6.31 7.34 18.20
C GLU A 43 5.48 6.08 18.04
N LEU A 44 4.14 6.18 18.05
CA LEU A 44 3.25 5.04 17.87
C LEU A 44 3.47 4.36 16.51
N LEU A 45 3.60 5.16 15.44
CA LEU A 45 3.94 4.66 14.11
C LEU A 45 5.31 4.01 14.12
N THR A 46 6.32 4.65 14.71
CA THR A 46 7.68 4.10 14.81
C THR A 46 7.69 2.75 15.53
N ILE A 47 7.06 2.64 16.70
CA ILE A 47 6.97 1.38 17.46
C ILE A 47 6.25 0.31 16.65
N LEU A 48 5.18 0.69 15.95
CA LEU A 48 4.43 -0.23 15.10
C LEU A 48 5.27 -0.72 13.92
N GLU A 49 6.06 0.14 13.28
CA GLU A 49 7.01 -0.23 12.22
C GLU A 49 8.10 -1.17 12.72
N GLU A 50 8.68 -0.90 13.89
CA GLU A 50 9.72 -1.74 14.48
C GLU A 50 9.20 -3.13 14.86
N GLU A 51 7.98 -3.19 15.42
CA GLU A 51 7.37 -4.45 15.86
C GLU A 51 6.81 -5.29 14.70
N ASP A 52 6.26 -4.64 13.66
CA ASP A 52 5.62 -5.32 12.53
C ASP A 52 6.58 -5.51 11.34
N GLY A 53 7.68 -4.77 11.30
CA GLY A 53 8.70 -4.82 10.25
C GLY A 53 8.24 -4.25 8.90
N VAL A 54 7.13 -3.51 8.88
CA VAL A 54 6.57 -2.89 7.67
C VAL A 54 6.85 -1.39 7.71
N PRO A 55 7.44 -0.80 6.65
CA PRO A 55 7.65 0.63 6.58
C PRO A 55 6.29 1.34 6.47
N LEU A 56 5.94 2.10 7.49
CA LEU A 56 4.80 3.01 7.48
C LEU A 56 5.34 4.39 7.14
N PRO A 57 4.91 5.02 6.03
CA PRO A 57 5.35 6.37 5.73
C PRO A 57 4.91 7.33 6.85
N GLU A 58 5.57 8.50 6.88
CA GLU A 58 5.36 9.58 7.84
C GLU A 58 3.87 9.84 8.12
N ILE A 59 3.54 10.34 9.33
CA ILE A 59 2.17 10.59 9.79
C ILE A 59 1.30 11.17 8.65
N PRO A 60 0.33 10.40 8.12
CA PRO A 60 -0.45 10.89 7.00
C PRO A 60 -1.21 12.14 7.42
N SER A 61 -1.31 13.13 6.52
CA SER A 61 -1.97 14.41 6.83
C SER A 61 -3.45 14.26 7.21
N SER A 62 -4.05 13.11 6.90
CA SER A 62 -5.40 12.72 7.33
C SER A 62 -5.49 12.43 8.84
N LEU A 63 -4.39 12.06 9.49
CA LEU A 63 -4.34 11.86 10.94
C LEU A 63 -4.27 13.22 11.65
N THR A 64 -5.44 13.65 12.09
CA THR A 64 -5.62 14.80 12.98
C THR A 64 -6.04 14.35 14.38
N LYS A 65 -6.00 15.25 15.37
CA LYS A 65 -6.53 15.00 16.71
C LYS A 65 -8.00 14.54 16.74
N GLN A 66 -8.77 14.88 15.70
CA GLN A 66 -10.18 14.52 15.57
C GLN A 66 -10.40 13.13 14.95
N THR A 67 -9.34 12.48 14.49
CA THR A 67 -9.42 11.14 13.89
C THR A 67 -9.74 10.13 14.98
N THR A 68 -10.66 9.22 14.70
CA THR A 68 -11.05 8.18 15.67
C THR A 68 -10.10 6.99 15.64
N LEU A 69 -10.08 6.21 16.70
CA LEU A 69 -9.27 4.99 16.76
C LEU A 69 -9.57 4.02 15.59
N ALA A 70 -10.83 3.88 15.20
CA ALA A 70 -11.22 3.04 14.07
C ALA A 70 -10.71 3.57 12.72
N GLU A 71 -10.71 4.90 12.53
CA GLU A 71 -10.16 5.53 11.32
C GLU A 71 -8.64 5.33 11.25
N VAL A 72 -7.92 5.48 12.37
CA VAL A 72 -6.48 5.23 12.45
C VAL A 72 -6.16 3.79 12.04
N VAL A 73 -6.91 2.83 12.58
CA VAL A 73 -6.76 1.42 12.21
C VAL A 73 -6.92 1.21 10.71
N ARG A 74 -7.96 1.79 10.11
CA ARG A 74 -8.19 1.69 8.65
C ARG A 74 -7.02 2.24 7.85
N ILE A 75 -6.58 3.47 8.18
CA ILE A 75 -5.47 4.13 7.49
C ILE A 75 -4.20 3.27 7.56
N ILE A 76 -3.87 2.72 8.73
CA ILE A 76 -2.70 1.86 8.90
C ILE A 76 -2.84 0.58 8.07
N GLU A 77 -4.00 -0.08 8.10
CA GLU A 77 -4.20 -1.31 7.32
C GLU A 77 -4.12 -1.06 5.81
N GLU A 78 -4.66 0.06 5.32
CA GLU A 78 -4.56 0.49 3.92
C GLU A 78 -3.10 0.73 3.52
N GLN A 79 -2.31 1.40 4.37
CA GLN A 79 -0.90 1.65 4.12
C GLN A 79 -0.07 0.36 4.12
N ARG A 80 -0.35 -0.55 5.04
CA ARG A 80 0.29 -1.88 5.07
C ARG A 80 -0.06 -2.68 3.83
N ALA A 81 -1.31 -2.66 3.39
CA ALA A 81 -1.74 -3.34 2.17
C ALA A 81 -1.04 -2.75 0.94
N ALA A 82 -0.92 -1.42 0.86
CA ALA A 82 -0.22 -0.73 -0.22
C ALA A 82 1.30 -1.01 -0.23
N ALA A 83 1.94 -1.04 0.95
CA ALA A 83 3.37 -1.34 1.07
C ALA A 83 3.71 -2.78 0.67
N GLN A 84 2.83 -3.74 0.99
CA GLN A 84 2.96 -5.13 0.58
C GLN A 84 2.68 -5.34 -0.91
N ALA A 85 1.97 -4.41 -1.56
CA ALA A 85 1.67 -4.42 -2.99
C ALA A 85 2.74 -3.72 -3.86
N GLY A 86 3.98 -3.56 -3.37
CA GLY A 86 5.11 -2.96 -4.11
C GLY A 86 5.36 -3.54 -5.52
N PRO A 87 6.11 -2.82 -6.38
CA PRO A 87 5.86 -2.66 -7.83
C PRO A 87 6.20 -3.86 -8.75
N ASP A 88 6.41 -5.06 -8.20
CA ASP A 88 6.81 -6.25 -8.96
C ASP A 88 5.84 -7.40 -8.64
N GLY A 89 4.69 -7.42 -9.32
CA GLY A 89 3.72 -8.51 -9.15
C GLY A 89 2.29 -8.18 -9.55
N GLY A 90 2.07 -7.91 -10.84
CA GLY A 90 0.82 -8.16 -11.60
C GLY A 90 -0.54 -7.77 -11.00
N GLU A 91 -1.18 -6.80 -11.67
CA GLU A 91 -2.65 -6.69 -11.86
C GLU A 91 -3.56 -6.95 -10.62
N PRO A 92 -4.23 -5.92 -10.06
CA PRO A 92 -5.26 -6.16 -9.07
C PRO A 92 -6.45 -6.85 -9.75
N ALA A 93 -6.61 -8.16 -9.53
CA ALA A 93 -7.88 -8.82 -9.75
C ALA A 93 -8.86 -8.33 -8.67
N PRO A 94 -9.97 -7.65 -9.02
CA PRO A 94 -11.02 -7.39 -8.06
C PRO A 94 -11.70 -8.73 -7.72
N ALA A 95 -11.46 -9.23 -6.50
CA ALA A 95 -12.24 -10.29 -5.91
C ALA A 95 -13.48 -9.69 -5.25
N ASP A 96 -14.52 -9.44 -6.04
CA ASP A 96 -15.90 -9.47 -5.54
C ASP A 96 -16.65 -10.52 -6.36
N GLY A 97 -16.85 -11.68 -5.73
CA GLY A 97 -17.45 -12.85 -6.33
C GLY A 97 -18.97 -12.73 -6.42
N GLY A 98 -19.50 -12.87 -7.64
CA GLY A 98 -20.94 -12.94 -7.85
C GLY A 98 -21.32 -13.55 -9.20
N THR A 99 -21.49 -14.87 -9.21
CA THR A 99 -22.18 -15.71 -10.20
C THR A 99 -21.38 -16.19 -11.42
N VAL A 100 -21.05 -17.48 -11.38
CA VAL A 100 -21.00 -18.32 -12.58
C VAL A 100 -22.43 -18.67 -12.98
N PRO A 101 -22.88 -18.32 -14.19
CA PRO A 101 -23.80 -19.18 -14.90
C PRO A 101 -23.00 -20.02 -15.90
N ALA A 102 -23.06 -21.33 -15.68
CA ALA A 102 -22.70 -22.32 -16.67
C ALA A 102 -23.64 -22.17 -17.88
N ASP A 103 -23.15 -21.63 -18.99
CA ASP A 103 -23.60 -22.04 -20.32
C ASP A 103 -22.50 -21.78 -21.35
N GLY A 104 -22.11 -22.85 -22.04
CA GLY A 104 -21.00 -22.83 -22.97
C GLY A 104 -21.32 -22.03 -24.22
N LYS A 105 -20.55 -20.97 -24.48
CA LYS A 105 -20.31 -20.51 -25.85
C LYS A 105 -18.95 -19.85 -25.98
N ARG A 106 -17.93 -20.66 -26.29
CA ARG A 106 -16.68 -20.17 -26.89
C ARG A 106 -17.03 -19.61 -28.26
N VAL A 107 -17.08 -18.29 -28.39
CA VAL A 107 -17.06 -17.63 -29.68
C VAL A 107 -15.59 -17.39 -30.00
N LEU A 108 -15.07 -18.19 -30.94
CA LEU A 108 -13.79 -17.92 -31.58
C LEU A 108 -13.99 -16.67 -32.44
N ALA A 109 -13.25 -15.60 -32.15
CA ALA A 109 -13.05 -14.52 -33.10
C ALA A 109 -11.68 -14.74 -33.75
N ASP A 110 -11.74 -15.32 -34.95
CA ASP A 110 -10.65 -15.35 -35.91
C ASP A 110 -10.04 -13.96 -36.11
N GLY A 111 -8.72 -13.89 -35.98
CA GLY A 111 -7.95 -12.67 -36.17
C GLY A 111 -6.46 -12.91 -36.46
N LYS A 112 -6.14 -13.99 -37.19
CA LYS A 112 -4.94 -14.16 -38.02
C LYS A 112 -3.60 -13.68 -37.41
N ALA A 113 -2.98 -14.52 -36.59
CA ALA A 113 -1.53 -14.44 -36.36
C ALA A 113 -0.80 -14.88 -37.64
N ALA A 114 -0.17 -13.94 -38.34
CA ALA A 114 0.78 -14.24 -39.40
C ALA A 114 2.13 -14.60 -38.76
N LEU A 115 2.57 -15.83 -39.02
CA LEU A 115 3.93 -16.32 -38.77
C LEU A 115 4.63 -16.41 -40.13
N VAL A 116 5.74 -15.70 -40.33
CA VAL A 116 6.76 -15.90 -41.40
C VAL A 116 7.75 -14.72 -41.33
N ASP A 117 9.07 -14.81 -41.45
CA ASP A 117 10.11 -15.85 -41.33
C ASP A 117 11.45 -15.07 -41.39
N GLY A 118 12.50 -15.67 -40.85
CA GLY A 118 13.94 -15.37 -40.97
C GLY A 118 14.46 -14.13 -41.75
N GLY A 119 15.41 -13.42 -41.12
CA GLY A 119 16.26 -12.47 -41.84
C GLY A 119 17.20 -11.64 -40.95
N THR A 120 18.29 -12.27 -40.53
CA THR A 120 19.55 -11.73 -39.96
C THR A 120 19.92 -10.29 -40.38
N VAL A 121 20.49 -9.48 -39.46
CA VAL A 121 21.91 -9.09 -39.42
C VAL A 121 22.23 -8.12 -38.26
N SER A 122 23.24 -8.47 -37.46
CA SER A 122 24.21 -7.50 -36.88
C SER A 122 25.48 -7.53 -37.78
N PRO A 123 26.57 -6.76 -37.60
CA PRO A 123 26.87 -5.60 -36.74
C PRO A 123 27.66 -4.44 -37.45
N SER A 124 27.96 -3.38 -36.69
CA SER A 124 29.18 -2.53 -36.71
C SER A 124 29.48 -1.46 -37.78
N GLN A 125 30.19 -0.44 -37.26
CA GLN A 125 31.12 0.55 -37.86
C GLN A 125 30.54 1.96 -38.05
N ASP A 126 30.94 2.91 -37.20
CA ASP A 126 32.20 3.69 -37.27
C ASP A 126 32.29 4.51 -38.56
N ARG A 127 32.10 5.83 -38.42
CA ARG A 127 32.78 6.81 -39.27
C ARG A 127 32.71 8.23 -38.69
N THR A 128 33.90 8.73 -38.34
CA THR A 128 34.41 10.12 -38.57
C THR A 128 33.65 11.27 -37.89
N ALA A 129 34.19 11.95 -36.87
CA ALA A 129 35.34 12.87 -36.90
C ALA A 129 35.26 13.92 -38.03
N ASP A 130 34.94 15.17 -37.68
CA ASP A 130 35.39 16.44 -38.32
C ASP A 130 34.84 17.65 -37.50
N GLN A 131 35.58 18.23 -36.55
CA GLN A 131 36.48 19.41 -36.62
C GLN A 131 35.86 20.78 -36.98
N SER A 132 36.00 21.73 -36.04
CA SER A 132 36.45 23.16 -36.19
C SER A 132 35.79 24.01 -35.10
N VAL A 133 36.46 24.43 -34.01
CA VAL A 133 37.56 25.41 -33.84
C VAL A 133 37.15 26.89 -34.09
N THR A 134 37.45 27.73 -33.09
CA THR A 134 37.64 29.20 -33.13
C THR A 134 36.37 30.05 -33.35
N GLN A 135 35.99 30.96 -32.46
CA GLN A 135 36.74 32.12 -31.96
C GLN A 135 36.27 32.56 -30.56
#